data_AF-A0A934K333-F1
#
_entry.id   AF-A0A934K333-F1
#
_cell.length_a   1.000
_cell.length_b   1.000
_cell.length_c   1.000
_cell.angle_alpha   90.00
_cell.angle_beta   90.00
_cell.angle_gamma   90.00
#
_symmetry.space_group_name_H-M   'P 1'
#
loop_
_entity.id
_entity.type
_entity.pdbx_description
1 polymer ?
#
loop_
_entity_poly.entity_id
_entity_poly.type
_entity_poly.pdbx_seq_one_letter_code
_entity_poly.pdbx_strand_id
1 'polypeptide(L)'
;MPAPAGLGGWLGALAARPGLVPAASGLIAFVLIAASLLLRAQALDLPAYDSAFFEQVVWNIGHGRGFSSTFFPADFLGLHFSPLLALPALLELAWPDGRLLGLLHAAALAATAPAAFLFFRALLGDRPRADWAAAALAAPLPFWA
;
A
#
# COMPACT_ATOMS: atom_id res chain seq x y z
N MET A 1 21.10 25.24 26.38
CA MET A 1 20.01 24.96 25.43
C MET A 1 20.65 24.44 24.14
N PRO A 2 20.30 23.24 23.63
CA PRO A 2 20.83 22.80 22.34
C PRO A 2 20.28 23.70 21.21
N ALA A 3 21.14 24.08 20.28
CA ALA A 3 20.85 25.00 19.18
C ALA A 3 19.75 24.44 18.25
N PRO A 4 18.91 25.30 17.62
CA PRO A 4 17.96 24.84 16.61
C PRO A 4 18.72 24.21 15.44
N ALA A 5 18.39 22.97 15.09
CA ALA A 5 18.98 22.29 13.94
C ALA A 5 18.63 23.09 12.67
N GLY A 6 19.61 23.79 12.10
CA GLY A 6 19.47 24.40 10.79
C GLY A 6 19.25 23.34 9.71
N LEU A 7 18.90 23.76 8.49
CA LEU A 7 18.71 22.87 7.32
C LEU A 7 19.83 21.82 7.15
N GLY A 8 21.09 22.19 7.42
CA GLY A 8 22.21 21.26 7.37
C GLY A 8 22.15 20.13 8.41
N GLY A 9 21.58 20.37 9.59
CA GLY A 9 21.38 19.35 10.62
C GLY A 9 20.32 18.33 10.22
N TRP A 10 19.23 18.78 9.60
CA TRP A 10 18.18 17.91 9.05
C TRP A 10 18.69 17.06 7.89
N LEU A 11 19.48 17.66 6.99
CA LEU A 11 20.12 16.94 5.89
C LEU A 11 21.13 15.90 6.39
N GLY A 12 21.91 16.23 7.42
CA GLY A 12 22.83 15.27 8.06
C GLY A 12 22.11 14.11 8.75
N ALA A 13 20.98 14.37 9.42
CA ALA A 13 20.16 13.33 10.05
C ALA A 13 19.50 12.39 9.03
N LEU A 14 19.05 12.93 7.88
CA LEU A 14 18.55 12.14 6.75
C LEU A 14 19.67 11.32 6.11
N ALA A 15 20.85 11.93 5.93
CA ALA A 15 22.03 11.24 5.39
C ALA A 15 22.51 10.08 6.28
N ALA A 16 22.27 10.16 7.60
CA ALA A 16 22.61 9.11 8.55
C ALA A 16 21.59 7.94 8.58
N ARG A 17 20.42 8.08 7.92
CA ARG A 17 19.32 7.10 7.99
C ARG A 17 18.74 6.81 6.61
N PRO A 18 19.45 6.05 5.76
CA PRO A 18 19.00 5.71 4.41
C PRO A 18 17.60 5.07 4.36
N GLY A 19 17.18 4.34 5.40
CA GLY A 19 15.83 3.78 5.49
C GLY A 19 14.68 4.81 5.55
N LEU A 20 14.96 6.08 5.87
CA LEU A 20 13.95 7.15 5.81
C LEU A 20 13.56 7.51 4.37
N VAL A 21 14.45 7.28 3.41
CA VAL A 21 14.19 7.57 1.98
C VAL A 21 13.05 6.71 1.43
N PRO A 22 13.09 5.36 1.49
CA PRO A 22 11.98 4.54 1.02
C PRO A 22 10.71 4.72 1.86
N ALA A 23 10.83 5.01 3.17
CA ALA A 23 9.65 5.32 4.00
C ALA A 23 8.96 6.62 3.56
N ALA A 24 9.72 7.69 3.29
CA ALA A 24 9.19 8.95 2.77
C ALA A 24 8.61 8.76 1.36
N SER A 25 9.27 7.98 0.50
CA SER A 25 8.76 7.64 -0.83
C SER A 25 7.43 6.90 -0.75
N GLY A 26 7.32 5.89 0.11
CA GLY A 26 6.07 5.16 0.36
C GLY A 26 4.96 6.09 0.86
N LEU A 27 5.25 6.99 1.80
CA LEU A 27 4.27 7.97 2.28
C LEU A 27 3.78 8.91 1.17
N ILE A 28 4.70 9.43 0.35
CA ILE A 28 4.36 10.26 -0.80
C ILE A 28 3.49 9.48 -1.79
N ALA A 29 3.87 8.24 -2.12
CA ALA A 29 3.09 7.37 -3.00
C ALA A 29 1.69 7.10 -2.45
N PHE A 30 1.55 6.80 -1.15
CA PHE A 30 0.25 6.62 -0.51
C PHE A 30 -0.64 7.85 -0.71
N VAL A 31 -0.13 9.05 -0.39
CA VAL A 31 -0.89 10.29 -0.52
C VAL A 31 -1.33 10.52 -1.97
N LEU A 32 -0.42 10.38 -2.93
CA LEU A 32 -0.72 10.64 -4.34
C LEU A 32 -1.70 9.62 -4.92
N ILE A 33 -1.49 8.33 -4.65
CA ILE A 33 -2.35 7.25 -5.16
C ILE A 33 -3.71 7.31 -4.49
N ALA A 34 -3.78 7.47 -3.17
CA ALA A 34 -5.05 7.59 -2.45
C ALA A 34 -5.83 8.82 -2.90
N ALA A 35 -5.19 9.99 -3.03
CA ALA A 35 -5.86 11.20 -3.52
C ALA A 35 -6.41 11.00 -4.94
N SER A 36 -5.62 10.40 -5.84
CA SER A 36 -6.06 10.07 -7.20
C SER A 36 -7.28 9.14 -7.20
N LEU A 37 -7.23 8.05 -6.44
CA LEU A 37 -8.34 7.09 -6.35
C LEU A 37 -9.61 7.70 -5.76
N LEU A 38 -9.48 8.53 -4.73
CA LEU A 38 -10.61 9.22 -4.10
C LEU A 38 -11.25 10.24 -5.06
N LEU A 39 -10.44 11.01 -5.79
CA LEU A 39 -10.94 11.95 -6.80
C LEU A 39 -11.64 11.21 -7.95
N ARG A 40 -11.08 10.10 -8.42
CA ARG A 40 -11.71 9.25 -9.44
C ARG A 40 -13.01 8.62 -8.94
N ALA A 41 -13.06 8.17 -7.68
CA ALA A 41 -14.28 7.67 -7.06
C ALA A 41 -15.39 8.74 -7.04
N GLN A 42 -15.05 9.98 -6.68
CA GLN A 42 -15.99 11.11 -6.70
C GLN A 42 -16.46 11.47 -8.12
N ALA A 43 -15.59 11.28 -9.11
CA ALA A 43 -15.91 11.50 -10.52
C ALA A 43 -16.60 10.29 -11.19
N LEU A 44 -16.86 9.20 -10.45
CA LEU A 44 -17.37 7.93 -10.98
C LEU A 44 -16.49 7.34 -12.11
N ASP A 45 -15.19 7.60 -12.06
CA ASP A 45 -14.17 7.19 -13.03
C ASP A 45 -13.31 6.02 -12.51
N LEU A 46 -13.92 5.12 -11.75
CA LEU A 46 -13.30 3.86 -11.35
C LEU A 46 -13.73 2.72 -12.27
N PRO A 47 -12.92 1.66 -12.45
CA PRO A 47 -13.34 0.43 -13.12
C PRO A 47 -14.55 -0.17 -12.39
N ALA A 48 -15.76 0.14 -12.86
CA ALA A 48 -17.00 -0.11 -12.13
C ALA A 48 -17.25 -1.60 -11.86
N TYR A 49 -16.93 -2.45 -12.84
CA TYR A 49 -17.10 -3.90 -12.71
C TYR A 49 -16.20 -4.46 -11.60
N ASP A 50 -14.88 -4.26 -11.70
CA ASP A 50 -13.93 -4.80 -10.73
C ASP A 50 -14.18 -4.24 -9.32
N SER A 51 -14.43 -2.94 -9.22
CA SER A 51 -14.68 -2.29 -7.93
C SER A 51 -15.92 -2.88 -7.25
N ALA A 52 -17.03 -3.03 -7.98
CA ALA A 52 -18.26 -3.62 -7.44
C ALA A 52 -18.13 -5.11 -7.16
N PHE A 53 -17.39 -5.85 -7.99
CA PHE A 53 -17.13 -7.29 -7.78
C PHE A 53 -16.40 -7.52 -6.46
N PHE A 54 -15.27 -6.85 -6.25
CA PHE A 54 -14.45 -7.04 -5.05
C PHE A 54 -15.14 -6.50 -3.80
N GLU A 55 -15.84 -5.36 -3.90
CA GLU A 55 -16.65 -4.83 -2.80
C GLU A 55 -17.69 -5.87 -2.34
N GLN A 56 -18.43 -6.48 -3.28
CA GLN A 56 -19.44 -7.47 -2.92
C GLN A 56 -18.83 -8.71 -2.26
N VAL A 57 -17.67 -9.18 -2.75
CA VAL A 57 -16.96 -10.31 -2.13
C VAL A 57 -16.57 -9.98 -0.70
N VAL A 58 -15.99 -8.81 -0.47
CA VAL A 58 -15.52 -8.37 0.86
C VAL A 58 -16.70 -8.21 1.82
N TRP A 59 -17.78 -7.57 1.37
CA TRP A 59 -19.02 -7.46 2.12
C TRP A 59 -19.61 -8.83 2.49
N ASN A 60 -19.62 -9.78 1.55
CA ASN A 60 -20.12 -11.15 1.79
C ASN A 60 -19.27 -11.89 2.82
N ILE A 61 -17.94 -11.77 2.77
CA ILE A 61 -17.05 -12.37 3.78
C ILE A 61 -17.36 -11.80 5.16
N GLY A 62 -17.46 -10.47 5.28
CA GLY A 62 -17.72 -9.79 6.56
C GLY A 62 -19.05 -10.17 7.20
N HIS A 63 -20.05 -10.53 6.39
CA HIS A 63 -21.38 -10.94 6.82
C HIS A 63 -21.59 -12.46 6.85
N GLY A 64 -20.53 -13.26 6.79
CA GLY A 64 -20.60 -14.72 6.93
C GLY A 64 -21.19 -15.47 5.73
N ARG A 65 -21.19 -14.85 4.53
CA ARG A 65 -21.64 -15.46 3.26
C ARG A 65 -20.51 -16.09 2.46
N GLY A 66 -19.31 -16.17 3.05
CA GLY A 66 -18.11 -16.73 2.42
C GLY A 66 -17.57 -15.88 1.27
N PHE A 67 -16.68 -16.47 0.47
CA PHE A 67 -16.08 -15.84 -0.70
C PHE A 67 -17.04 -15.93 -1.90
N SER A 68 -18.28 -15.45 -1.75
CA SER A 68 -19.31 -15.52 -2.78
C SER A 68 -19.54 -14.17 -3.45
N SER A 69 -20.08 -14.19 -4.66
CA SER A 69 -20.43 -13.00 -5.45
C SER A 69 -21.62 -13.32 -6.35
N THR A 70 -22.48 -12.35 -6.62
CA THR A 70 -23.54 -12.48 -7.64
C THR A 70 -23.00 -12.29 -9.05
N PHE A 71 -21.77 -11.78 -9.20
CA PHE A 71 -21.11 -11.61 -10.49
C PHE A 71 -20.54 -12.93 -11.03
N PHE A 72 -20.32 -13.93 -10.18
CA PHE A 72 -19.79 -15.23 -10.56
C PHE A 72 -20.44 -16.35 -9.72
N PRO A 73 -21.14 -17.33 -10.33
CA PRO A 73 -21.93 -18.33 -9.61
C PRO A 73 -21.09 -19.49 -9.06
N ALA A 74 -19.96 -19.20 -8.41
CA ALA A 74 -19.12 -20.15 -7.72
C ALA A 74 -18.30 -19.45 -6.61
N ASP A 75 -17.60 -20.24 -5.78
CA ASP A 75 -16.70 -19.68 -4.77
C ASP A 75 -15.55 -18.91 -5.45
N PHE A 76 -15.34 -17.67 -5.02
CA PHE A 76 -14.34 -16.78 -5.57
C PHE A 76 -12.92 -17.31 -5.40
N LEU A 77 -12.61 -18.08 -4.35
CA LEU A 77 -11.28 -18.67 -4.18
C LEU A 77 -10.95 -19.71 -5.26
N GLY A 78 -11.97 -20.29 -5.91
CA GLY A 78 -11.81 -21.15 -7.08
C GLY A 78 -11.46 -20.39 -8.37
N LEU A 79 -11.77 -19.09 -8.43
CA LEU A 79 -11.43 -18.20 -9.54
C LEU A 79 -10.11 -17.44 -9.27
N HIS A 80 -9.94 -16.96 -8.05
CA HIS A 80 -8.83 -16.11 -7.65
C HIS A 80 -8.48 -16.36 -6.17
N PHE A 81 -7.33 -16.98 -5.94
CA PHE A 81 -6.91 -17.36 -4.59
C PHE A 81 -6.44 -16.13 -3.80
N SER A 82 -7.38 -15.45 -3.14
CA SER A 82 -7.12 -14.27 -2.28
C SER A 82 -7.80 -14.38 -0.92
N PRO A 83 -7.38 -15.33 -0.07
CA PRO A 83 -7.89 -15.45 1.29
C PRO A 83 -7.65 -14.19 2.14
N LEU A 84 -6.65 -13.37 1.76
CA LEU A 84 -6.32 -12.12 2.43
C LEU A 84 -7.47 -11.09 2.40
N LEU A 85 -8.47 -11.24 1.52
CA LEU A 85 -9.68 -10.41 1.50
C LEU A 85 -10.50 -10.47 2.79
N ALA A 86 -10.25 -11.46 3.66
CA ALA A 86 -10.81 -11.48 5.01
C ALA A 86 -10.38 -10.28 5.87
N LEU A 87 -9.18 -9.72 5.66
CA LEU A 87 -8.72 -8.55 6.39
C LEU A 87 -9.50 -7.27 6.00
N PRO A 88 -9.60 -6.90 4.70
CA PRO A 88 -10.51 -5.86 4.25
C PRO A 88 -11.94 -6.05 4.76
N ALA A 89 -12.44 -7.29 4.78
CA ALA A 89 -13.80 -7.58 5.24
C ALA A 89 -14.02 -7.22 6.71
N LEU A 90 -13.04 -7.50 7.57
CA LEU A 90 -13.07 -7.08 8.97
C LEU A 90 -13.00 -5.56 9.13
N LEU A 91 -12.22 -4.88 8.29
CA LEU A 91 -12.09 -3.43 8.33
C LEU A 91 -13.37 -2.73 7.84
N GLU A 92 -14.03 -3.29 6.83
CA GLU A 92 -15.28 -2.76 6.27
C GLU A 92 -16.43 -2.83 7.29
N LEU A 93 -16.44 -3.82 8.18
CA LEU A 93 -17.40 -3.86 9.30
C LEU A 93 -17.28 -2.62 10.20
N ALA A 94 -16.08 -2.07 10.36
CA ALA A 94 -15.85 -0.85 11.14
C ALA A 94 -16.08 0.43 10.29
N TRP A 95 -15.83 0.36 8.99
CA TRP A 95 -16.04 1.47 8.06
C TRP A 95 -16.63 0.98 6.72
N PRO A 96 -17.98 0.94 6.60
CA PRO A 96 -18.66 0.40 5.43
C PRO A 96 -18.70 1.43 4.29
N ASP A 97 -17.61 1.52 3.54
CA ASP A 97 -17.43 2.49 2.45
C ASP A 97 -16.61 1.85 1.32
N GLY A 98 -17.15 1.83 0.10
CA GLY A 98 -16.50 1.21 -1.05
C GLY A 98 -15.17 1.87 -1.47
N ARG A 99 -14.81 3.03 -0.91
CA ARG A 99 -13.48 3.63 -1.10
C ARG A 99 -12.41 2.95 -0.24
N LEU A 100 -12.78 2.16 0.76
CA LEU A 100 -11.86 1.46 1.66
C LEU A 100 -10.88 0.58 0.88
N LEU A 101 -11.38 -0.21 -0.07
CA LEU A 101 -10.53 -1.09 -0.89
C LEU A 101 -9.51 -0.30 -1.71
N GLY A 102 -9.89 0.87 -2.23
CA GLY A 102 -8.96 1.79 -2.91
C GLY A 102 -7.87 2.33 -1.98
N LEU A 103 -8.21 2.66 -0.73
CA LEU A 103 -7.22 3.11 0.26
C LEU A 103 -6.28 1.99 0.68
N LEU A 104 -6.79 0.76 0.86
CA LEU A 104 -5.98 -0.41 1.17
C LEU A 104 -5.04 -0.76 0.00
N HIS A 105 -5.52 -0.64 -1.25
CA HIS A 105 -4.69 -0.78 -2.44
C HIS A 105 -3.56 0.26 -2.47
N ALA A 106 -3.86 1.55 -2.22
CA ALA A 106 -2.85 2.60 -2.13
C ALA A 106 -1.82 2.33 -1.02
N ALA A 107 -2.27 1.84 0.14
CA ALA A 107 -1.39 1.46 1.25
C ALA A 107 -0.49 0.27 0.90
N ALA A 108 -1.02 -0.74 0.19
CA ALA A 108 -0.26 -1.89 -0.25
C ALA A 108 0.85 -1.50 -1.25
N LEU A 109 0.54 -0.66 -2.24
CA LEU A 109 1.52 -0.13 -3.18
C LEU A 109 2.59 0.72 -2.46
N ALA A 110 2.18 1.60 -1.55
CA ALA A 110 3.09 2.41 -0.74
C ALA A 110 4.04 1.56 0.11
N ALA A 111 3.55 0.46 0.68
CA ALA A 111 4.33 -0.44 1.53
C ALA A 111 5.43 -1.20 0.76
N THR A 112 5.37 -1.25 -0.58
CA THR A 112 6.42 -1.90 -1.39
C THR A 112 7.79 -1.26 -1.20
N ALA A 113 7.89 0.06 -1.01
CA ALA A 113 9.16 0.74 -0.79
C ALA A 113 9.86 0.30 0.51
N PRO A 114 9.27 0.44 1.72
CA PRO A 114 9.93 -0.02 2.94
C PRO A 114 10.14 -1.54 2.96
N ALA A 115 9.23 -2.34 2.40
CA ALA A 115 9.42 -3.79 2.30
C ALA A 115 10.63 -4.16 1.42
N ALA A 116 10.74 -3.53 0.24
CA ALA A 116 11.86 -3.78 -0.66
C ALA A 116 13.19 -3.27 -0.10
N PHE A 117 13.19 -2.19 0.68
CA PHE A 117 14.40 -1.75 1.38
C PHE A 117 14.93 -2.85 2.31
N LEU A 118 14.05 -3.47 3.12
CA LEU A 118 14.43 -4.57 3.99
C LEU A 118 14.94 -5.77 3.18
N PHE A 119 14.28 -6.09 2.07
CA PHE A 119 14.69 -7.16 1.16
C PHE A 119 16.07 -6.91 0.54
N PHE A 120 16.30 -5.74 -0.06
CA PHE A 120 17.59 -5.42 -0.69
C PHE A 120 18.71 -5.30 0.33
N ARG A 121 18.43 -4.78 1.53
CA ARG A 121 19.43 -4.75 2.62
C ARG A 121 19.84 -6.16 3.01
N ALA A 122 18.90 -7.09 3.13
CA ALA A 122 19.20 -8.49 3.42
C ALA A 122 20.03 -9.14 2.29
N LEU A 123 19.75 -8.80 1.02
CA LEU A 123 20.47 -9.32 -0.14
C LEU A 123 21.90 -8.76 -0.28
N LEU A 124 22.09 -7.47 0.04
CA LEU A 124 23.36 -6.77 -0.12
C LEU A 124 24.33 -6.98 1.05
N GLY A 125 23.84 -7.39 2.22
CA GLY A 125 24.65 -7.68 3.41
C GLY A 125 25.49 -6.48 3.87
N ASP A 126 26.64 -6.74 4.50
CA ASP A 126 27.49 -5.70 5.13
C ASP A 126 28.42 -4.96 4.16
N ARG A 127 28.09 -4.93 2.86
CA ARG A 127 28.91 -4.23 1.88
C ARG A 127 28.92 -2.71 2.16
N PRO A 128 30.04 -2.01 1.90
CA PRO A 128 30.08 -0.56 2.03
C PRO A 128 28.94 0.09 1.22
N ARG A 129 28.18 0.99 1.85
CA ARG A 129 27.02 1.69 1.26
C ARG A 129 25.85 0.78 0.84
N ALA A 130 25.78 -0.46 1.33
CA ALA A 130 24.66 -1.37 1.05
C ALA A 130 23.30 -0.77 1.38
N ASP A 131 23.18 -0.06 2.51
CA ASP A 131 21.91 0.59 2.89
C ASP A 131 21.48 1.68 1.89
N TRP A 132 22.42 2.43 1.34
CA TRP A 132 22.13 3.46 0.33
C TRP A 132 21.75 2.85 -1.02
N ALA A 133 22.41 1.77 -1.43
CA ALA A 133 22.03 1.01 -2.61
C ALA A 133 20.63 0.40 -2.45
N ALA A 134 20.33 -0.19 -1.29
CA ALA A 134 19.00 -0.71 -0.96
C ALA A 134 17.94 0.39 -0.99
N ALA A 135 18.21 1.56 -0.40
CA ALA A 135 17.31 2.69 -0.40
C ALA A 135 17.05 3.21 -1.82
N ALA A 136 18.08 3.32 -2.65
CA ALA A 136 17.96 3.78 -4.03
C ALA A 136 17.14 2.83 -4.91
N LEU A 137 17.31 1.51 -4.74
CA LEU A 137 16.54 0.50 -5.46
C LEU A 137 15.08 0.41 -4.99
N ALA A 138 14.83 0.62 -3.70
CA ALA A 138 13.51 0.49 -3.10
C ALA A 138 12.60 1.72 -3.30
N ALA A 139 13.18 2.92 -3.28
CA ALA A 139 12.42 4.18 -3.34
C ALA A 139 11.44 4.30 -4.52
N PRO A 140 11.77 3.93 -5.77
CA PRO A 140 10.85 4.11 -6.90
C PRO A 140 9.72 3.07 -6.98
N LEU A 141 9.79 1.96 -6.25
CA LEU A 141 8.89 0.82 -6.45
C LEU A 141 7.39 1.12 -6.32
N PRO A 142 6.91 1.95 -5.38
CA PRO A 142 5.49 2.27 -5.28
C PRO A 142 4.90 2.91 -6.53
N PHE A 143 5.72 3.46 -7.42
CA PHE A 143 5.30 4.13 -8.65
C PHE A 143 5.44 3.24 -9.90
N TRP A 144 6.08 2.07 -9.79
CA TRP A 144 6.29 1.12 -10.87
C TRP A 144 5.52 -0.19 -10.69
N ALA A 145 4.97 -0.40 -9.49
CA ALA A 145 4.13 -1.54 -9.14
C ALA A 145 2.72 -1.43 -9.74
#